data_AF-A0AAD1YFD7-F1
#
_entry.id   AF-A0AAD1YFD7-F1
#
_cell.length_a   1.000
_cell.length_b   1.000
_cell.length_c   1.000
_cell.angle_alpha   90.00
_cell.angle_beta   90.00
_cell.angle_gamma   90.00
#
_symmetry.space_group_name_H-M   'P 1'
#
loop_
_entity.id
_entity.type
_entity.pdbx_description
1 polymer ?
#
loop_
_entity_poly.entity_id
_entity_poly.type
_entity_poly.pdbx_seq_one_letter_code
_entity_poly.pdbx_strand_id
1 'polypeptide(L)'
;MRRSKEKGFDKWQDLAQCVWETVDDALTYRDDLTVVFICHSQTEINDSGYLWTRIKTSGKKLDKIVLESKFNTVLLAKCVDGKHIFETQSNFSTAKSPLGAFESKEIDNNMADVLKALEEF
;
A
#
# COMPACT_ATOMS: atom_id res chain seq x y z
N MET A 1 8.99 5.20 -20.71
CA MET A 1 9.88 4.28 -21.48
C MET A 1 11.11 4.94 -22.13
N ARG A 2 11.34 6.28 -22.09
CA ARG A 2 12.49 6.94 -22.74
C ARG A 2 13.89 6.45 -22.32
N ARG A 3 14.06 6.00 -21.06
CA ARG A 3 15.33 5.48 -20.50
C ARG A 3 15.37 3.95 -20.44
N SER A 4 14.64 3.24 -21.31
CA SER A 4 14.53 1.78 -21.27
C SER A 4 15.88 1.06 -21.44
N LYS A 5 16.76 1.61 -22.28
CA LYS A 5 18.09 1.05 -22.58
C LYS A 5 19.16 1.35 -21.53
N GLU A 6 18.92 2.31 -20.64
CA GLU A 6 19.87 2.59 -19.56
C GLU A 6 19.94 1.41 -18.59
N LYS A 7 21.16 1.13 -18.14
CA LYS A 7 21.51 0.03 -17.24
C LYS A 7 22.34 0.60 -16.09
N GLY A 8 22.34 -0.09 -14.96
CA GLY A 8 23.13 0.31 -13.79
C GLY A 8 22.27 0.60 -12.56
N PHE A 9 22.95 0.82 -11.44
CA PHE A 9 22.33 1.05 -10.14
C PHE A 9 21.53 2.35 -10.09
N ASP A 10 22.06 3.42 -10.69
CA ASP A 10 21.46 4.77 -10.66
C ASP A 10 20.03 4.79 -11.23
N LYS A 11 19.76 4.01 -12.28
CA LYS A 11 18.41 3.87 -12.83
C LYS A 11 17.41 3.30 -11.81
N TRP A 12 17.83 2.36 -10.98
CA TRP A 12 16.98 1.78 -9.93
C TRP A 12 16.77 2.75 -8.78
N GLN A 13 17.79 3.57 -8.48
CA GLN A 13 17.67 4.65 -7.53
C GLN A 13 16.68 5.72 -8.00
N ASP A 14 16.77 6.14 -9.26
CA ASP A 14 15.84 7.10 -9.86
C ASP A 14 14.40 6.55 -9.83
N LEU A 15 14.20 5.27 -10.17
CA LEU A 15 12.87 4.65 -10.11
C LEU A 15 12.30 4.65 -8.69
N ALA A 16 13.12 4.28 -7.70
CA ALA A 16 12.72 4.31 -6.30
C ALA A 16 12.37 5.73 -5.83
N GLN A 17 13.16 6.72 -6.25
CA GLN A 17 12.92 8.12 -5.93
C GLN A 17 11.62 8.62 -6.56
N CYS A 18 11.37 8.32 -7.85
CA CYS A 18 10.12 8.72 -8.51
C CYS A 18 8.87 8.17 -7.80
N VAL A 19 8.88 6.90 -7.38
CA VAL A 19 7.74 6.31 -6.64
C VAL A 19 7.59 6.98 -5.28
N TRP A 20 8.69 7.20 -4.57
CA TRP A 20 8.70 7.86 -3.27
C TRP A 20 8.13 9.28 -3.35
N GLU A 21 8.67 10.10 -4.25
CA GLU A 21 8.25 11.49 -4.47
C GLU A 21 6.77 11.56 -4.88
N THR A 22 6.29 10.64 -5.72
CA THR A 22 4.86 10.61 -6.09
C THR A 22 3.94 10.42 -4.88
N VAL A 23 4.33 9.56 -3.93
CA VAL A 23 3.56 9.35 -2.70
C VAL A 23 3.72 10.53 -1.74
N ASP A 24 4.94 11.06 -1.63
CA ASP A 24 5.25 12.18 -0.74
C ASP A 24 4.54 13.47 -1.17
N ASP A 25 4.55 13.78 -2.47
CA ASP A 25 3.88 14.94 -3.05
C ASP A 25 2.36 14.89 -2.80
N ALA A 26 1.75 13.70 -2.88
CA ALA A 26 0.32 13.52 -2.64
C ALA A 26 -0.10 13.93 -1.21
N LEU A 27 0.82 13.88 -0.24
CA LEU A 27 0.57 14.33 1.14
C LEU A 27 0.56 15.87 1.27
N THR A 28 0.96 16.59 0.23
CA THR A 28 1.03 18.06 0.21
C THR A 28 -0.11 18.71 -0.58
N TYR A 29 -1.00 17.90 -1.16
CA TYR A 29 -2.17 18.39 -1.88
C TYR A 29 -3.22 18.97 -0.92
N ARG A 30 -4.23 19.63 -1.48
CA ARG A 30 -5.32 20.26 -0.72
C ARG A 30 -6.02 19.24 0.20
N ASP A 31 -6.40 19.69 1.39
CA ASP A 31 -6.97 18.86 2.46
C ASP A 31 -8.31 18.18 2.08
N ASP A 32 -9.02 18.72 1.10
CA ASP A 32 -10.30 18.19 0.59
C ASP A 32 -10.15 17.23 -0.61
N LEU A 33 -8.93 16.76 -0.89
CA LEU A 33 -8.69 15.67 -1.83
C LEU A 33 -8.33 14.37 -1.10
N THR A 34 -9.08 13.31 -1.38
CA THR A 34 -8.66 11.95 -1.05
C THR A 34 -7.90 11.33 -2.22
N VAL A 35 -6.61 11.04 -2.01
CA VAL A 35 -5.79 10.34 -3.01
C VAL A 35 -5.72 8.86 -2.67
N VAL A 36 -6.16 8.00 -3.60
CA VAL A 36 -6.14 6.55 -3.44
C VAL A 36 -5.05 5.94 -4.31
N PHE A 37 -4.14 5.21 -3.70
CA PHE A 37 -3.12 4.42 -4.41
C PHE A 37 -3.53 2.95 -4.46
N ILE A 38 -3.59 2.39 -5.67
CA ILE A 38 -3.88 0.97 -5.90
C ILE A 38 -2.60 0.30 -6.39
N CYS A 39 -2.16 -0.70 -5.65
CA CYS A 39 -0.89 -1.37 -5.89
C CYS A 39 -1.07 -2.89 -5.87
N HIS A 40 -0.24 -3.60 -6.63
CA HIS A 40 -0.16 -5.05 -6.47
C HIS A 40 0.46 -5.39 -5.12
N SER A 41 -0.04 -6.44 -4.48
CA SER A 41 0.58 -7.04 -3.31
C SER A 41 1.52 -8.18 -3.71
N GLN A 42 2.43 -8.51 -2.81
CA GLN A 42 3.24 -9.72 -2.88
C GLN A 42 3.29 -10.37 -1.49
N THR A 43 3.21 -11.70 -1.46
CA THR A 43 3.35 -12.49 -0.25
C THR A 43 4.67 -13.24 -0.32
N GLU A 44 5.53 -13.02 0.67
CA GLU A 44 6.87 -13.59 0.73
C GLU A 44 7.12 -14.18 2.12
N ILE A 45 8.03 -15.13 2.23
CA ILE A 45 8.54 -15.58 3.53
C ILE A 45 9.61 -14.57 3.96
N ASN A 46 9.40 -13.92 5.10
CA ASN A 46 10.37 -12.97 5.65
C ASN A 46 11.59 -13.71 6.25
N ASP A 47 12.62 -12.96 6.64
CA ASP A 47 13.86 -13.52 7.20
C ASP A 47 13.63 -14.33 8.50
N SER A 48 12.50 -14.13 9.17
CA SER A 48 12.09 -14.87 10.37
C SER A 48 11.27 -16.13 10.06
N GLY A 49 11.05 -16.46 8.79
CA GLY A 49 10.32 -17.65 8.35
C GLY A 49 8.80 -17.50 8.32
N TYR A 50 8.26 -16.30 8.57
CA TYR A 50 6.82 -16.04 8.53
C TYR A 50 6.39 -15.55 7.14
N LEU A 51 5.22 -16.02 6.69
CA LEU A 51 4.56 -15.42 5.53
C LEU A 51 4.18 -13.98 5.87
N TRP A 52 4.49 -13.05 4.96
CA TRP A 52 4.18 -11.64 5.11
C TRP A 52 3.73 -11.05 3.78
N THR A 53 2.60 -10.34 3.78
CA THR A 53 2.03 -9.69 2.59
C THR A 53 2.23 -8.19 2.64
N ARG A 54 2.78 -7.63 1.57
CA ARG A 54 3.10 -6.20 1.47
C ARG A 54 2.91 -5.69 0.06
N ILE A 55 3.04 -4.38 -0.15
CA ILE A 55 3.07 -3.82 -1.50
C ILE A 55 4.23 -4.42 -2.31
N LYS A 56 3.96 -4.76 -3.56
CA LYS A 56 4.98 -5.19 -4.51
C LYS A 56 5.72 -3.98 -5.05
N THR A 57 7.00 -3.85 -4.68
CA THR A 57 7.87 -2.81 -5.24
C THR A 57 8.93 -3.39 -6.18
N SER A 58 9.45 -2.55 -7.07
CA SER A 58 10.57 -2.93 -7.93
C SER A 58 11.90 -2.69 -7.22
N GLY A 59 12.54 -3.77 -6.80
CA GLY A 59 13.87 -3.75 -6.17
C GLY A 59 13.84 -3.52 -4.66
N LYS A 60 14.98 -3.77 -4.00
CA LYS A 60 15.05 -3.85 -2.53
C LYS A 60 15.07 -2.48 -1.80
N LYS A 61 15.18 -1.36 -2.52
CA LYS A 61 15.34 -0.04 -1.89
C LYS A 61 14.02 0.43 -1.26
N LEU A 62 12.94 0.47 -2.02
CA LEU A 62 11.61 0.83 -1.52
C LEU A 62 11.13 -0.14 -0.44
N ASP A 63 11.42 -1.43 -0.63
CA ASP A 63 11.17 -2.47 0.37
C ASP A 63 11.78 -2.17 1.75
N LYS A 64 13.03 -1.70 1.79
CA LYS A 64 13.71 -1.34 3.04
C LYS A 64 13.19 -0.06 3.66
N ILE A 65 12.72 0.87 2.84
CA ILE A 65 12.14 2.13 3.31
C ILE A 65 10.71 1.90 3.84
N VAL A 66 10.05 0.82 3.38
CA VAL A 66 8.65 0.49 3.69
C VAL A 66 7.75 1.62 3.19
N LEU A 67 7.44 1.61 1.90
CA LEU A 67 6.62 2.65 1.28
C LEU A 67 5.28 2.82 2.00
N GLU A 68 4.73 1.73 2.55
CA GLU A 68 3.48 1.76 3.30
C GLU A 68 3.51 2.66 4.55
N SER A 69 4.70 3.00 5.05
CA SER A 69 4.88 3.90 6.20
C SER A 69 4.33 5.30 5.95
N LYS A 70 4.20 5.73 4.68
CA LYS A 70 3.68 7.04 4.29
C LYS A 70 2.15 7.13 4.26
N PHE A 71 1.43 6.01 4.29
CA PHE A 71 -0.03 6.03 4.28
C PHE A 71 -0.61 5.99 5.69
N ASN A 72 -1.69 6.72 5.91
CA ASN A 72 -2.53 6.61 7.10
C ASN A 72 -3.29 5.27 7.12
N THR A 73 -3.83 4.87 5.96
CA THR A 73 -4.64 3.66 5.79
C THR A 73 -4.08 2.79 4.67
N VAL A 74 -3.96 1.49 4.92
CA VAL A 74 -3.58 0.46 3.96
C VAL A 74 -4.57 -0.68 4.09
N LEU A 75 -5.34 -0.93 3.03
CA LEU A 75 -6.26 -2.05 2.94
C LEU A 75 -5.71 -3.10 1.99
N LEU A 76 -5.82 -4.37 2.37
CA LEU A 76 -5.38 -5.48 1.53
C LEU A 76 -6.59 -6.18 0.88
N ALA A 77 -6.73 -6.04 -0.43
CA ALA A 77 -7.73 -6.76 -1.20
C ALA A 77 -7.41 -8.26 -1.24
N LYS A 78 -8.40 -9.10 -0.88
CA LYS A 78 -8.30 -10.57 -0.93
C LYS A 78 -9.53 -11.16 -1.61
N CYS A 79 -9.36 -12.38 -2.14
CA CYS A 79 -10.47 -13.25 -2.52
C CYS A 79 -10.45 -14.46 -1.58
N VAL A 80 -11.46 -14.58 -0.73
CA VAL A 80 -11.61 -15.66 0.24
C VAL A 80 -12.92 -16.37 -0.08
N ASP A 81 -12.86 -17.66 -0.41
CA ASP A 81 -14.01 -18.48 -0.77
C ASP A 81 -14.92 -17.84 -1.85
N GLY A 82 -14.30 -17.16 -2.83
CA GLY A 82 -15.00 -16.49 -3.92
C GLY A 82 -15.58 -15.11 -3.58
N LYS A 83 -15.40 -14.63 -2.34
CA LYS A 83 -15.80 -13.28 -1.92
C LYS A 83 -14.61 -12.33 -1.97
N HIS A 84 -14.84 -11.15 -2.55
CA HIS A 84 -13.87 -10.08 -2.57
C HIS A 84 -14.01 -9.21 -1.33
N ILE A 85 -12.97 -9.18 -0.51
CA ILE A 85 -12.96 -8.44 0.77
C ILE A 85 -11.73 -7.51 0.84
N PHE A 86 -11.80 -6.52 1.72
CA PHE A 86 -10.65 -5.80 2.22
C PHE A 86 -10.31 -6.24 3.63
N GLU A 87 -9.06 -6.60 3.86
CA GLU A 87 -8.49 -6.71 5.20
C GLU A 87 -8.09 -5.31 5.70
N THR A 88 -8.61 -4.93 6.87
CA THR A 88 -8.52 -3.57 7.44
C THR A 88 -7.45 -3.44 8.52
N GLN A 89 -7.07 -4.55 9.17
CA GLN A 89 -6.04 -4.60 10.20
C GLN A 89 -5.03 -5.70 9.90
N SER A 90 -3.79 -5.52 10.36
CA SER A 90 -2.69 -6.45 10.07
C SER A 90 -3.03 -7.89 10.47
N ASN A 91 -2.94 -8.79 9.48
CA ASN A 91 -2.97 -10.23 9.67
C ASN A 91 -1.92 -10.84 8.73
N PHE A 92 -0.68 -10.89 9.22
CA PHE A 92 0.49 -11.24 8.41
C PHE A 92 0.65 -10.34 7.18
N SER A 93 0.32 -9.05 7.34
CA SER A 93 0.31 -8.07 6.25
C SER A 93 0.64 -6.66 6.73
N THR A 94 0.91 -5.75 5.79
CA THR A 94 1.06 -4.30 6.06
C THR A 94 -0.27 -3.55 6.17
N ALA A 95 -1.40 -4.26 6.20
CA ALA A 95 -2.71 -3.63 6.37
C ALA A 95 -2.80 -2.88 7.71
N LYS A 96 -3.34 -1.67 7.67
CA LYS A 96 -3.54 -0.80 8.83
C LYS A 96 -4.65 0.18 8.55
N SER A 97 -5.40 0.53 9.58
CA SER A 97 -6.43 1.56 9.54
C SER A 97 -6.46 2.31 10.87
N PRO A 98 -6.97 3.55 10.89
CA PRO A 98 -7.19 4.28 12.14
C PRO A 98 -8.04 3.47 13.12
N LEU A 99 -7.71 3.57 14.41
CA LEU A 99 -8.47 2.89 15.45
C LEU A 99 -9.91 3.41 15.45
N GLY A 100 -10.88 2.49 15.33
CA GLY A 100 -12.30 2.83 15.33
C GLY A 100 -12.88 3.10 13.93
N ALA A 101 -12.07 3.18 12.87
CA ALA A 101 -12.57 3.38 11.51
C ALA A 101 -13.37 2.19 10.97
N PHE A 102 -13.06 0.97 11.41
CA PHE A 102 -13.74 -0.25 10.99
C PHE A 102 -14.00 -1.17 12.19
N GLU A 103 -15.21 -1.70 12.31
CA GLU A 103 -15.60 -2.61 13.40
C GLU A 103 -15.04 -4.03 13.23
N SER A 104 -14.76 -4.44 11.99
CA SER A 104 -14.26 -5.77 11.64
C SER A 104 -12.87 -5.73 11.01
N LYS A 105 -12.17 -6.88 11.07
CA LYS A 105 -10.88 -7.13 10.41
C LYS A 105 -10.99 -7.30 8.90
N GLU A 106 -12.20 -7.61 8.43
CA GLU A 106 -12.53 -7.85 7.04
C GLU A 106 -13.85 -7.15 6.73
N ILE A 107 -13.87 -6.38 5.65
CA ILE A 107 -15.05 -5.68 5.14
C ILE A 107 -15.24 -6.03 3.65
N ASP A 108 -16.43 -5.76 3.12
CA ASP A 108 -16.66 -5.91 1.69
C ASP A 108 -15.71 -5.02 0.87
N ASN A 109 -15.29 -5.50 -0.29
CA ASN A 109 -14.41 -4.76 -1.20
C ASN A 109 -15.19 -3.62 -1.91
N ASN A 110 -15.59 -2.61 -1.14
CA ASN A 110 -16.33 -1.44 -1.60
C ASN A 110 -15.61 -0.16 -1.16
N MET A 111 -15.02 0.53 -2.13
CA MET A 111 -14.30 1.78 -1.86
C MET A 111 -15.21 2.93 -1.41
N ALA A 112 -16.50 2.93 -1.77
CA ALA A 112 -17.41 3.99 -1.33
C ALA A 112 -17.65 3.92 0.19
N ASP A 113 -17.81 2.72 0.73
CA ASP A 113 -18.00 2.49 2.16
C ASP A 113 -16.71 2.80 2.93
N VAL A 114 -15.55 2.44 2.36
CA VAL A 114 -14.24 2.79 2.90
C VAL A 114 -14.05 4.30 3.01
N LEU A 115 -14.32 5.04 1.93
CA LEU A 115 -14.17 6.49 1.91
C LEU A 115 -15.07 7.15 2.96
N LYS A 116 -16.34 6.72 3.02
CA LYS A 116 -17.30 7.21 4.01
C LYS A 116 -16.84 6.93 5.45
N ALA A 117 -16.32 5.74 5.73
CA ALA A 117 -15.81 5.39 7.06
C ALA A 117 -14.58 6.21 7.47
N LEU A 118 -13.80 6.68 6.50
CA LEU A 118 -12.59 7.47 6.72
C LEU A 118 -12.82 8.99 6.73
N GLU A 119 -14.03 9.49 6.46
CA GLU A 119 -14.31 10.94 6.48
C GLU A 119 -14.09 11.59 7.86
N GLU A 120 -14.18 10.82 8.94
CA GLU A 120 -14.04 11.29 10.32
C GLU A 120 -12.60 11.16 10.90
N PHE A 121 -11.63 10.69 10.10
CA PHE A 121 -10.27 10.32 10.56
C PHE A 121 -9.15 10.97 9.74
#